data_AF-A0A9X4E452-F1
#
_entry.id   AF-A0A9X4E452-F1
#
_cell.length_a   1.000
_cell.length_b   1.000
_cell.length_c   1.000
_cell.angle_alpha   90.00
_cell.angle_beta   90.00
_cell.angle_gamma   90.00
#
_symmetry.space_group_name_H-M   'P 1'
#
loop_
_entity.id
_entity.type
_entity.pdbx_description
1 polymer ?
#
loop_
_entity_poly.entity_id
_entity_poly.type
_entity_poly.pdbx_seq_one_letter_code
_entity_poly.pdbx_strand_id
1 'polypeptide(L)'
;MRPLSPANLARLGLALAITSAVTAHAAAPAAKSGGGGQGPAGITGLAPIALHLGVNHIRDFSADGRAAVIVQAWRDNGNAWGHNTFMVMMVPKGDGADPARGEWNLVATEAEKPPGVAEIVRDSPHTGEDALRSVMFAHGNINGQAQTLMLIATRTMQDSVPDPAPTTIDVYQLVSNRTDAEDAVGDTADAFHRIRSWKTRIPYCSSDAALATELRIPRQNGEAPDTDNGC
;
A
#
# COMPACT_ATOMS: atom_id res chain seq x y z
N MET A 1 3.18 -6.38 -87.44
CA MET A 1 2.05 -6.20 -88.38
C MET A 1 0.76 -6.36 -87.61
N ARG A 2 -0.10 -5.33 -87.58
CA ARG A 2 -1.53 -5.50 -87.24
C ARG A 2 -2.18 -6.39 -88.32
N PRO A 3 -3.20 -7.21 -87.99
CA PRO A 3 -4.60 -6.78 -88.26
C PRO A 3 -5.61 -7.26 -87.17
N LEU A 4 -6.56 -6.42 -86.76
CA LEU A 4 -7.97 -6.28 -87.20
C LEU A 4 -8.98 -7.02 -86.30
N SER A 5 -9.82 -6.21 -85.64
CA SER A 5 -11.31 -6.24 -85.50
C SER A 5 -12.12 -7.37 -86.17
N PRO A 6 -13.45 -7.57 -85.90
CA PRO A 6 -14.38 -6.79 -85.06
C PRO A 6 -15.45 -7.60 -84.27
N ALA A 7 -16.24 -6.85 -83.49
CA ALA A 7 -17.70 -6.96 -83.25
C ALA A 7 -18.35 -8.28 -82.80
N ASN A 8 -19.07 -8.23 -81.68
CA ASN A 8 -20.54 -8.43 -81.61
C ASN A 8 -21.00 -8.22 -80.15
N LEU A 9 -21.74 -7.15 -79.89
CA LEU A 9 -23.20 -7.09 -79.83
C LEU A 9 -23.79 -7.63 -78.51
N ALA A 10 -24.36 -6.66 -77.79
CA ALA A 10 -25.56 -6.76 -76.95
C ALA A 10 -25.51 -7.65 -75.71
N ARG A 11 -25.70 -7.02 -74.55
CA ARG A 11 -27.03 -7.00 -73.93
C ARG A 11 -27.14 -5.96 -72.82
N LEU A 12 -28.21 -5.17 -72.92
CA LEU A 12 -28.78 -4.33 -71.88
C LEU A 12 -29.15 -5.22 -70.68
N GLY A 13 -28.63 -4.86 -69.51
CA GLY A 13 -29.09 -5.35 -68.21
C GLY A 13 -29.20 -4.16 -67.27
N LEU A 14 -30.39 -3.58 -67.20
CA LEU A 14 -30.74 -2.50 -66.30
C LEU A 14 -30.77 -3.05 -64.87
N ALA A 15 -29.73 -2.78 -64.08
CA ALA A 15 -29.70 -3.12 -62.66
C ALA A 15 -30.07 -1.87 -61.84
N LEU A 16 -31.22 -1.96 -61.17
CA LEU A 16 -31.77 -0.98 -60.26
C LEU A 16 -30.86 -0.87 -59.02
N ALA A 17 -30.12 0.22 -58.88
CA ALA A 17 -29.32 0.50 -57.69
C ALA A 17 -30.25 1.06 -56.58
N ILE A 18 -30.53 0.24 -55.57
CA ILE A 18 -31.13 0.70 -54.31
C ILE A 18 -29.96 1.20 -53.44
N THR A 19 -29.80 2.52 -53.35
CA THR A 19 -28.90 3.16 -52.39
C THR A 19 -29.54 3.10 -51.00
N SER A 20 -29.18 2.09 -50.21
CA SER A 20 -29.43 2.08 -48.78
C SER A 20 -28.54 3.12 -48.11
N ALA A 21 -29.14 4.21 -47.64
CA ALA A 21 -28.49 5.17 -46.77
C ALA A 21 -28.15 4.49 -45.44
N VAL A 22 -26.86 4.23 -45.19
CA VAL A 22 -26.36 3.87 -43.86
C VAL A 22 -26.37 5.15 -43.03
N THR A 23 -27.38 5.30 -42.18
CA THR A 23 -27.35 6.26 -41.08
C THR A 23 -26.31 5.80 -40.08
N ALA A 24 -25.13 6.42 -40.12
CA ALA A 24 -24.13 6.31 -39.08
C ALA A 24 -24.73 6.84 -37.77
N HIS A 25 -25.26 5.95 -36.93
CA HIS A 25 -25.48 6.26 -35.52
C HIS A 25 -24.10 6.46 -34.89
N ALA A 26 -23.74 7.71 -34.67
CA ALA A 26 -22.64 8.07 -33.80
C ALA A 26 -22.95 7.50 -32.41
N ALA A 27 -22.36 6.34 -32.10
CA ALA A 27 -22.36 5.81 -30.76
C ALA A 27 -21.66 6.83 -29.87
N ALA A 28 -22.42 7.45 -28.97
CA ALA A 28 -21.87 8.26 -27.90
C ALA A 28 -20.77 7.43 -27.21
N PRO A 29 -19.59 8.01 -26.93
CA PRO A 29 -18.56 7.30 -26.21
C PRO A 29 -19.15 6.89 -24.87
N ALA A 30 -19.25 5.59 -24.63
CA ALA A 30 -19.59 5.04 -23.34
C ALA A 30 -18.65 5.71 -22.33
N ALA A 31 -19.26 6.46 -21.40
CA ALA A 31 -18.55 7.06 -20.30
C ALA A 31 -17.72 5.96 -19.64
N LYS A 32 -16.40 6.07 -19.77
CA LYS A 32 -15.49 5.31 -18.91
C LYS A 32 -15.90 5.66 -17.50
N SER A 33 -16.47 4.68 -16.80
CA SER A 33 -16.56 4.71 -15.35
C SER A 33 -15.14 4.93 -14.85
N GLY A 34 -14.85 6.17 -14.43
CA GLY A 34 -13.60 6.53 -13.79
C GLY A 34 -13.51 5.69 -12.53
N GLY A 35 -12.73 4.61 -12.61
CA GLY A 35 -12.77 3.51 -11.66
C GLY A 35 -12.56 3.98 -10.24
N GLY A 36 -13.31 3.40 -9.30
CA GLY A 36 -13.02 3.53 -7.87
C GLY A 36 -11.55 3.25 -7.57
N GLY A 37 -11.05 3.81 -6.46
CA GLY A 37 -9.68 3.56 -6.01
C GLY A 37 -9.41 2.07 -5.97
N GLN A 38 -8.69 1.56 -6.97
CA GLN A 38 -8.12 0.22 -6.89
C GLN A 38 -7.05 0.32 -5.81
N GLY A 39 -7.32 -0.32 -4.68
CA GLY A 39 -6.28 -0.74 -3.76
C GLY A 39 -5.11 -1.34 -4.54
N PRO A 40 -3.90 -1.25 -3.99
CA PRO A 40 -2.69 -1.31 -4.78
C PRO A 40 -2.56 -2.63 -5.54
N ALA A 41 -2.64 -2.59 -6.88
CA ALA A 41 -2.46 -3.74 -7.76
C ALA A 41 -1.21 -4.55 -7.36
N GLY A 42 -1.38 -5.85 -7.17
CA GLY A 42 -0.31 -6.78 -6.78
C GLY A 42 -0.19 -7.05 -5.27
N ILE A 43 -0.85 -6.30 -4.39
CA ILE A 43 -0.89 -6.56 -2.94
C ILE A 43 -2.22 -7.22 -2.58
N THR A 44 -2.17 -8.40 -1.94
CA THR A 44 -3.38 -9.15 -1.57
C THR A 44 -3.22 -9.88 -0.23
N GLY A 45 -4.35 -10.32 0.36
CA GLY A 45 -4.35 -11.17 1.54
C GLY A 45 -3.76 -10.52 2.78
N LEU A 46 -3.96 -9.22 2.96
CA LEU A 46 -3.47 -8.50 4.13
C LEU A 46 -4.11 -9.05 5.41
N ALA A 47 -3.27 -9.54 6.31
CA ALA A 47 -3.62 -10.02 7.63
C ALA A 47 -2.86 -9.19 8.67
N PRO A 48 -3.52 -8.25 9.37
CA PRO A 48 -2.88 -7.44 10.39
C PRO A 48 -2.21 -8.27 11.48
N ILE A 49 -1.03 -7.84 11.90
CA ILE A 49 -0.33 -8.37 13.07
C ILE A 49 -0.87 -7.61 14.27
N ALA A 50 -1.57 -8.32 15.16
CA ALA A 50 -2.06 -7.74 16.41
C ALA A 50 -0.88 -7.48 17.35
N LEU A 51 -0.79 -6.26 17.87
CA LEU A 51 0.24 -5.85 18.82
C LEU A 51 -0.41 -5.40 20.13
N HIS A 52 0.34 -5.54 21.22
CA HIS A 52 0.04 -4.94 22.50
C HIS A 52 1.20 -4.04 22.95
N LEU A 53 0.93 -3.14 23.89
CA LEU A 53 1.98 -2.34 24.53
C LEU A 53 3.05 -3.27 25.15
N GLY A 54 4.31 -2.87 25.02
CA GLY A 54 5.48 -3.65 25.43
C GLY A 54 6.11 -4.45 24.30
N VAL A 55 6.62 -5.63 24.64
CA VAL A 55 7.41 -6.48 23.74
C VAL A 55 6.51 -7.51 23.07
N ASN A 56 6.47 -7.53 21.74
CA ASN A 56 5.70 -8.47 20.94
C ASN A 56 6.65 -9.42 20.20
N HIS A 57 6.50 -10.72 20.40
CA HIS A 57 7.29 -11.74 19.69
C HIS A 57 6.48 -12.31 18.52
N ILE A 58 6.88 -12.01 17.28
CA ILE A 58 6.18 -12.42 16.07
C ILE A 58 6.97 -13.55 15.41
N ARG A 59 6.36 -14.74 15.38
CA ARG A 59 6.92 -15.90 14.66
C ARG A 59 6.72 -15.71 13.15
N ASP A 60 7.59 -16.33 12.35
CA ASP A 60 7.48 -16.32 10.88
C ASP A 60 7.31 -14.91 10.29
N PHE A 61 8.05 -13.94 10.85
CA PHE A 61 7.94 -12.53 10.50
C PHE A 61 8.52 -12.21 9.12
N SER A 62 9.56 -12.90 8.67
CA SER A 62 10.12 -12.73 7.33
C SER A 62 9.84 -13.94 6.45
N ALA A 63 9.97 -13.76 5.13
CA ALA A 63 9.74 -14.82 4.15
C ALA A 63 10.68 -16.04 4.31
N ASP A 64 11.86 -15.85 4.92
CA ASP A 64 12.80 -16.92 5.29
C ASP A 64 12.47 -17.57 6.67
N GLY A 65 11.33 -17.20 7.25
CA GLY A 65 10.79 -17.71 8.50
C GLY A 65 11.51 -17.23 9.76
N ARG A 66 12.32 -16.17 9.72
CA ARG A 66 12.88 -15.58 10.96
C ARG A 66 11.76 -14.93 11.76
N ALA A 67 11.90 -14.99 13.08
CA ALA A 67 11.02 -14.26 13.98
C ALA A 67 11.45 -12.79 14.11
N ALA A 68 10.57 -11.94 14.58
CA ALA A 68 10.87 -10.57 14.96
C ALA A 68 10.36 -10.25 16.36
N VAL A 69 10.95 -9.20 16.92
CA VAL A 69 10.46 -8.52 18.10
C VAL A 69 10.00 -7.13 17.68
N ILE A 70 8.77 -6.78 18.01
CA ILE A 70 8.25 -5.42 17.87
C ILE A 70 7.99 -4.87 19.27
N VAL A 71 8.74 -3.83 19.63
CA VAL A 71 8.46 -3.05 20.84
C VAL A 71 7.49 -1.95 20.47
N GLN A 72 6.30 -1.99 21.06
CA GLN A 72 5.33 -0.90 20.99
C GLN A 72 5.33 -0.17 22.35
N ALA A 73 5.69 1.10 22.36
CA ALA A 73 5.75 1.89 23.59
C ALA A 73 4.90 3.15 23.49
N TRP A 74 4.14 3.46 24.54
CA TRP A 74 3.43 4.73 24.64
C TRP A 74 4.39 5.82 25.10
N ARG A 75 4.61 6.83 24.25
CA ARG A 75 5.27 8.08 24.63
C ARG A 75 4.23 9.01 25.26
N ASP A 76 4.22 9.03 26.57
CA ASP A 76 3.45 10.01 27.33
C ASP A 76 4.09 11.41 27.22
N ASN A 77 3.26 12.43 27.11
CA ASN A 77 3.65 13.84 27.12
C ASN A 77 2.76 14.68 28.05
N GLY A 78 1.89 14.06 28.86
CA GLY A 78 0.98 14.72 29.78
C GLY A 78 -0.26 15.36 29.15
N ASN A 79 -0.59 15.06 27.88
CA ASN A 79 -1.81 15.53 27.22
C ASN A 79 -2.33 14.52 26.17
N ALA A 80 -3.36 14.91 25.42
CA ALA A 80 -4.00 14.06 24.39
C ALA A 80 -3.10 13.71 23.18
N TRP A 81 -1.87 14.22 23.14
CA TRP A 81 -0.93 14.03 22.03
C TRP A 81 0.19 13.02 22.33
N GLY A 82 0.00 12.17 23.33
CA GLY A 82 0.82 10.97 23.46
C GLY A 82 0.66 10.08 22.23
N HIS A 83 1.62 9.19 21.98
CA HIS A 83 1.60 8.34 20.79
C HIS A 83 2.36 7.03 21.02
N ASN A 84 2.03 6.01 20.24
CA ASN A 84 2.85 4.81 20.17
C ASN A 84 4.09 5.05 19.31
N THR A 85 5.21 4.50 19.77
CA THR A 85 6.41 4.27 18.98
C THR A 85 6.59 2.78 18.77
N PHE A 86 7.13 2.43 17.59
CA PHE A 86 7.35 1.07 17.15
C PHE A 86 8.82 0.92 16.78
N MET A 87 9.49 -0.04 17.43
CA MET A 87 10.85 -0.44 17.11
C MET A 87 10.84 -1.92 16.74
N VAL A 88 11.33 -2.23 15.54
CA VAL A 88 11.32 -3.59 14.99
C VAL A 88 12.74 -4.15 14.99
N MET A 89 12.89 -5.38 15.46
CA MET A 89 14.16 -6.09 15.45
C MET A 89 13.96 -7.53 14.96
N MET A 90 14.87 -8.02 14.14
CA MET A 90 14.87 -9.42 13.67
C MET A 90 15.62 -10.32 14.66
N VAL A 91 15.06 -11.50 14.92
CA VAL A 91 15.76 -12.58 15.62
C VAL A 91 16.65 -13.32 14.61
N PRO A 92 17.99 -13.36 14.81
CA PRO A 92 18.89 -14.09 13.92
C PRO A 92 18.56 -15.60 13.85
N LYS A 93 18.83 -16.23 12.71
CA LYS A 93 18.82 -17.70 12.53
C LYS A 93 20.24 -18.21 12.27
N GLY A 94 20.57 -19.43 12.72
CA GLY A 94 21.82 -20.13 12.39
C GLY A 94 22.99 -19.84 13.33
N ASP A 95 24.20 -20.23 12.94
CA ASP A 95 25.43 -20.28 13.77
C ASP A 95 25.91 -18.93 14.33
N GLY A 96 25.33 -17.81 13.88
CA GLY A 96 25.54 -16.47 14.44
C GLY A 96 24.46 -16.01 15.44
N ALA A 97 23.41 -16.81 15.64
CA ALA A 97 22.46 -16.59 16.72
C ALA A 97 23.08 -17.17 17.99
N ASP A 98 23.83 -16.36 18.75
CA ASP A 98 24.28 -16.77 20.07
C ASP A 98 23.10 -16.62 21.05
N PRO A 99 22.47 -17.73 21.50
CA PRO A 99 21.37 -17.64 22.46
C PRO A 99 21.80 -17.06 23.81
N ALA A 100 23.10 -17.05 24.13
CA ALA A 100 23.63 -16.42 25.34
C ALA A 100 23.73 -14.89 25.24
N ARG A 101 23.77 -14.33 24.02
CA ARG A 101 23.84 -12.87 23.80
C ARG A 101 22.46 -12.23 23.64
N GLY A 102 21.41 -13.02 23.40
CA GLY A 102 20.05 -12.52 23.26
C GLY A 102 19.91 -11.48 22.13
N GLU A 103 20.68 -11.65 21.04
CA GLU A 103 20.85 -10.63 20.03
C GLU A 103 19.60 -10.47 19.16
N TRP A 104 19.11 -9.23 19.06
CA TRP A 104 18.13 -8.82 18.07
C TRP A 104 18.76 -7.76 17.16
N ASN A 105 18.59 -7.91 15.86
CA ASN A 105 19.12 -6.97 14.88
C ASN A 105 18.06 -5.91 14.58
N LEU A 106 18.39 -4.64 14.79
CA LEU A 106 17.50 -3.53 14.49
C LEU A 106 17.12 -3.53 13.00
N VAL A 107 15.86 -3.22 12.71
CA VAL A 107 15.33 -3.07 11.34
C VAL A 107 15.14 -1.59 11.06
N ALA A 108 15.83 -1.08 10.04
CA ALA A 108 15.61 0.28 9.59
C ALA A 108 14.31 0.40 8.79
N THR A 109 13.75 1.59 8.75
CA THR A 109 12.66 1.96 7.86
C THR A 109 13.14 3.10 6.97
N GLU A 110 12.98 2.98 5.66
CA GLU A 110 13.25 4.09 4.72
C GLU A 110 12.43 5.32 5.13
N ALA A 111 13.09 6.48 5.21
CA ALA A 111 12.41 7.71 5.60
C ALA A 111 11.26 8.05 4.63
N GLU A 112 10.11 8.49 5.17
CA GLU A 112 8.97 8.95 4.36
C GLU A 112 9.37 10.04 3.33
N LYS A 113 10.36 10.86 3.71
CA LYS A 113 11.04 11.85 2.86
C LYS A 113 12.53 11.51 2.74
N PRO A 114 12.94 10.81 1.65
CA PRO A 114 14.35 10.50 1.41
C PRO A 114 15.22 11.76 1.19
N PRO A 115 16.54 11.71 1.47
CA PRO A 115 17.30 10.55 1.93
C PRO A 115 17.19 10.33 3.45
N GLY A 116 17.37 9.08 3.91
CA GLY A 116 17.50 8.73 5.32
C GLY A 116 16.77 7.45 5.72
N VAL A 117 17.03 7.01 6.95
CA VAL A 117 16.35 5.89 7.60
C VAL A 117 15.87 6.30 8.99
N ALA A 118 14.87 5.59 9.49
CA ALA A 118 14.40 5.68 10.86
C ALA A 118 14.34 4.29 11.48
N GLU A 119 14.89 4.13 12.67
CA GLU A 119 14.84 2.88 13.45
C GLU A 119 13.59 2.80 14.34
N ILE A 120 12.92 3.94 14.54
CA ILE A 120 11.69 4.06 15.31
C ILE A 120 10.64 4.79 14.46
N VAL A 121 9.48 4.18 14.31
CA VAL A 121 8.32 4.75 13.64
C VAL A 121 7.28 5.13 14.71
N ARG A 122 6.50 6.19 14.52
CA ARG A 122 5.49 6.64 15.50
C ARG A 122 4.13 6.87 14.89
N ASP A 123 3.06 6.51 15.56
CA ASP A 123 1.73 7.02 15.19
C ASP A 123 1.54 8.46 15.71
N SER A 124 0.39 9.06 15.41
CA SER A 124 -0.02 10.37 15.90
C SER A 124 -1.54 10.37 16.12
N PRO A 125 -2.04 9.72 17.19
CA PRO A 125 -3.42 9.88 17.60
C PRO A 125 -3.64 11.30 18.13
N HIS A 126 -4.90 11.71 18.21
CA HIS A 126 -5.29 12.96 18.85
C HIS A 126 -6.39 12.72 19.88
N THR A 127 -7.55 12.23 19.44
CA THR A 127 -8.54 11.60 20.32
C THR A 127 -8.74 10.16 19.90
N GLY A 128 -9.51 9.41 20.68
CA GLY A 128 -9.91 8.04 20.32
C GLY A 128 -10.54 7.94 18.94
N GLU A 129 -11.21 8.99 18.50
CA GLU A 129 -11.99 9.05 17.26
C GLU A 129 -11.18 9.56 16.06
N ASP A 130 -10.03 10.20 16.27
CA ASP A 130 -9.23 10.80 15.21
C ASP A 130 -7.71 10.56 15.35
N ALA A 131 -7.13 10.00 14.29
CA ALA A 131 -5.69 9.85 14.14
C ALA A 131 -5.17 10.61 12.91
N LEU A 132 -4.14 11.43 13.12
CA LEU A 132 -3.39 12.09 12.04
C LEU A 132 -2.39 11.15 11.37
N ARG A 133 -1.90 10.13 12.10
CA ARG A 133 -1.01 9.12 11.57
C ARG A 133 -1.26 7.78 12.25
N SER A 134 -1.28 6.71 11.46
CA SER A 134 -1.47 5.33 11.94
C SER A 134 -0.40 4.42 11.35
N VAL A 135 0.14 3.53 12.18
CA VAL A 135 1.08 2.47 11.78
C VAL A 135 0.39 1.13 11.96
N MET A 136 0.51 0.25 10.97
CA MET A 136 0.09 -1.14 11.09
C MET A 136 1.14 -2.06 10.47
N PHE A 137 1.39 -3.20 11.10
CA PHE A 137 2.15 -4.28 10.51
C PHE A 137 1.18 -5.36 10.02
N ALA A 138 1.46 -5.96 8.88
CA ALA A 138 0.62 -7.01 8.32
C ALA A 138 1.45 -8.04 7.58
N HIS A 139 1.01 -9.30 7.62
CA HIS A 139 1.38 -10.25 6.59
C HIS A 139 0.53 -10.01 5.35
N GLY A 140 1.07 -10.32 4.18
CA GLY A 140 0.34 -10.24 2.93
C GLY A 140 1.10 -10.90 1.81
N ASN A 141 0.62 -10.69 0.58
CA ASN A 141 1.31 -11.16 -0.61
C ASN A 141 1.62 -9.99 -1.53
N ILE A 142 2.83 -9.98 -2.11
CA ILE A 142 3.20 -9.12 -3.23
C ILE A 142 3.43 -10.03 -4.44
N ASN A 143 2.64 -9.86 -5.50
CA ASN A 143 2.73 -10.67 -6.72
C ASN A 143 2.68 -12.19 -6.42
N GLY A 144 1.88 -12.59 -5.43
CA GLY A 144 1.71 -13.98 -5.01
C GLY A 144 2.80 -14.52 -4.07
N GLN A 145 3.80 -13.73 -3.72
CA GLN A 145 4.84 -14.10 -2.75
C GLN A 145 4.48 -13.57 -1.36
N ALA A 146 4.61 -14.41 -0.34
CA ALA A 146 4.37 -14.02 1.05
C ALA A 146 5.38 -12.96 1.50
N GLN A 147 4.89 -11.92 2.17
CA GLN A 147 5.66 -10.75 2.59
C GLN A 147 5.15 -10.24 3.93
N THR A 148 6.04 -9.53 4.63
CA THR A 148 5.66 -8.72 5.78
C THR A 148 5.77 -7.26 5.41
N LEU A 149 4.70 -6.54 5.71
CA LEU A 149 4.48 -5.18 5.29
C LEU A 149 4.29 -4.29 6.50
N MET A 150 4.78 -3.07 6.39
CA MET A 150 4.41 -1.97 7.26
C MET A 150 3.58 -0.97 6.45
N LEU A 151 2.42 -0.62 6.99
CA LEU A 151 1.42 0.25 6.39
C LEU A 151 1.40 1.53 7.22
N ILE A 152 1.62 2.67 6.58
CA ILE A 152 1.55 3.98 7.21
C ILE A 152 0.49 4.79 6.50
N ALA A 153 -0.50 5.26 7.25
CA ALA A 153 -1.43 6.27 6.77
C ALA A 153 -1.16 7.59 7.49
N THR A 154 -1.04 8.66 6.73
CA THR A 154 -0.81 10.02 7.24
C THR A 154 -1.84 10.97 6.64
N ARG A 155 -2.73 11.46 7.51
CA ARG A 155 -3.73 12.48 7.17
C ARG A 155 -3.15 13.87 7.40
N THR A 156 -3.31 14.76 6.42
CA THR A 156 -2.89 16.16 6.58
C THR A 156 -3.94 16.93 7.39
N MET A 157 -3.52 17.50 8.53
CA MET A 157 -4.35 18.43 9.30
C MET A 157 -4.71 19.65 8.44
N GLN A 158 -6.00 20.02 8.41
CA GLN A 158 -6.49 21.24 7.76
C GLN A 158 -6.58 22.38 8.78
N ASP A 159 -7.74 23.00 8.93
CA ASP A 159 -7.99 24.07 9.90
C ASP A 159 -8.05 23.54 11.34
N SER A 160 -8.57 22.32 11.52
CA SER A 160 -8.62 21.60 12.79
C SER A 160 -8.28 20.11 12.63
N VAL A 161 -7.99 19.45 13.75
CA VAL A 161 -7.62 18.03 13.75
C VAL A 161 -8.77 17.13 13.29
N PRO A 162 -10.04 17.33 13.71
CA PRO A 162 -11.14 16.46 13.27
C PRO A 162 -11.55 16.65 11.80
N ASP A 163 -11.07 17.71 11.13
CA ASP A 163 -11.52 18.00 9.77
C ASP A 163 -11.18 16.86 8.80
N PRO A 164 -12.17 16.37 8.02
CA PRO A 164 -11.91 15.36 7.01
C PRO A 164 -10.84 15.84 6.02
N ALA A 165 -9.82 15.01 5.79
CA ALA A 165 -8.76 15.35 4.86
C ALA A 165 -8.29 14.13 4.05
N PRO A 166 -7.81 14.32 2.81
CA PRO A 166 -7.14 13.26 2.09
C PRO A 166 -5.96 12.70 2.88
N THR A 167 -5.78 11.39 2.80
CA THR A 167 -4.75 10.65 3.54
C THR A 167 -3.72 10.11 2.55
N THR A 168 -2.44 10.19 2.87
CA THR A 168 -1.40 9.46 2.14
C THR A 168 -1.25 8.08 2.77
N ILE A 169 -1.29 7.04 1.95
CA ILE A 169 -1.00 5.66 2.37
C ILE A 169 0.32 5.24 1.74
N ASP A 170 1.29 4.91 2.58
CA ASP A 170 2.58 4.35 2.23
C ASP A 170 2.62 2.87 2.62
N VAL A 171 3.09 2.03 1.70
CA VAL A 171 3.30 0.60 1.93
C VAL A 171 4.77 0.31 1.83
N TYR A 172 5.29 -0.30 2.89
CA TYR A 172 6.68 -0.71 3.02
C TYR A 172 6.77 -2.23 3.03
N GLN A 173 7.78 -2.76 2.34
CA GLN A 173 8.12 -4.17 2.31
C GLN A 173 9.37 -4.41 3.15
N LEU A 174 9.34 -5.42 4.02
CA LEU A 174 10.54 -5.92 4.68
C LEU A 174 11.42 -6.64 3.65
N VAL A 175 12.67 -6.19 3.51
CA VAL A 175 13.68 -6.88 2.69
C VAL A 175 14.93 -7.16 3.52
N SER A 176 15.68 -8.19 3.09
CA SER A 176 17.05 -8.41 3.55
C SER A 176 18.00 -7.57 2.71
N ASN A 177 18.75 -6.67 3.33
CA ASN A 177 19.84 -5.91 2.72
C ASN A 177 21.18 -6.67 2.82
N ARG A 178 21.17 -7.92 3.31
CA ARG A 178 22.36 -8.78 3.28
C ARG A 178 22.72 -9.07 1.82
N THR A 179 23.60 -8.26 1.26
CA THR A 179 24.25 -8.54 0.00
C THR A 179 25.51 -9.36 0.27
N ASP A 180 25.84 -10.28 -0.63
CA ASP A 180 27.15 -10.94 -0.69
C ASP A 180 28.27 -9.96 -1.09
N ALA A 181 27.93 -8.70 -1.34
CA ALA A 181 28.83 -7.60 -1.65
C ALA A 181 29.35 -6.96 -0.36
N GLU A 182 30.67 -6.81 -0.30
CA GLU A 182 31.42 -6.24 0.81
C GLU A 182 30.85 -4.87 1.25
N ASP A 183 30.59 -4.78 2.56
CA ASP A 183 30.65 -3.57 3.37
C ASP A 183 29.73 -2.38 2.99
N ALA A 184 28.42 -2.57 3.09
CA ALA A 184 27.54 -1.46 3.47
C ALA A 184 27.74 -1.14 4.97
N VAL A 185 28.79 -0.37 5.28
CA VAL A 185 29.09 0.04 6.67
C VAL A 185 27.98 0.96 7.18
N GLY A 186 27.33 0.56 8.28
CA GLY A 186 26.36 1.39 9.00
C GLY A 186 24.89 1.13 8.65
N ASP A 187 24.59 0.22 7.72
CA ASP A 187 23.23 -0.15 7.37
C ASP A 187 22.72 -1.36 8.18
N THR A 188 21.41 -1.44 8.39
CA THR A 188 20.78 -2.61 9.00
C THR A 188 20.69 -3.75 7.99
N ALA A 189 20.88 -4.98 8.48
CA ALA A 189 20.81 -6.19 7.66
C ALA A 189 19.42 -6.43 7.05
N ASP A 190 18.38 -5.89 7.68
CA ASP A 190 17.00 -5.93 7.21
C ASP A 190 16.41 -4.52 7.28
N ALA A 191 15.58 -4.15 6.31
CA ALA A 191 14.92 -2.85 6.28
C ALA A 191 13.53 -2.91 5.65
N PHE A 192 12.66 -1.99 6.07
CA PHE A 192 11.41 -1.68 5.40
C PHE A 192 11.67 -0.64 4.31
N HIS A 193 11.55 -1.02 3.04
CA HIS A 193 11.62 -0.09 1.90
C HIS A 193 10.23 0.22 1.37
N ARG A 194 9.98 1.46 1.01
CA ARG A 194 8.68 1.88 0.48
C ARG A 194 8.51 1.36 -0.93
N ILE A 195 7.52 0.50 -1.12
CA ILE A 195 7.18 -0.05 -2.44
C ILE A 195 6.01 0.69 -3.11
N ARG A 196 5.26 1.46 -2.33
CA ARG A 196 4.12 2.23 -2.86
C ARG A 196 3.76 3.41 -1.97
N SER A 197 3.24 4.45 -2.61
CA SER A 197 2.64 5.61 -1.98
C SER A 197 1.47 6.09 -2.83
N TRP A 198 0.33 6.39 -2.24
CA TRP A 198 -0.75 7.10 -2.93
C TRP A 198 -1.54 7.97 -1.96
N LYS A 199 -2.20 8.97 -2.53
CA LYS A 199 -3.16 9.81 -1.81
C LYS A 199 -4.57 9.26 -2.03
N THR A 200 -5.36 9.17 -0.97
CA THR A 200 -6.76 8.76 -1.05
C THR A 200 -7.56 9.75 -1.88
N ARG A 201 -8.62 9.23 -2.51
CA ARG A 201 -9.49 10.04 -3.37
C ARG A 201 -10.56 10.78 -2.60
N ILE A 202 -10.98 10.19 -1.50
CA ILE A 202 -11.93 10.80 -0.56
C ILE A 202 -11.19 11.23 0.71
N PRO A 203 -11.70 12.25 1.39
CA PRO A 203 -11.20 12.61 2.71
C PRO A 203 -11.67 11.62 3.78
N TYR A 204 -10.86 11.47 4.83
CA TYR A 204 -11.16 10.65 6.01
C TYR A 204 -11.06 11.52 7.26
N CYS A 205 -11.82 11.21 8.31
CA CYS A 205 -11.66 11.84 9.63
C CYS A 205 -10.50 11.23 10.42
N SER A 206 -10.09 10.01 10.07
CA SER A 206 -9.00 9.32 10.76
C SER A 206 -8.14 8.48 9.79
N SER A 207 -6.85 8.41 10.08
CA SER A 207 -5.87 7.66 9.26
C SER A 207 -6.07 6.15 9.33
N ASP A 208 -6.62 5.63 10.44
CA ASP A 208 -6.94 4.21 10.59
C ASP A 208 -8.17 3.80 9.75
N ALA A 209 -9.18 4.67 9.64
CA ALA A 209 -10.31 4.51 8.73
C ALA A 209 -9.85 4.47 7.27
N ALA A 210 -8.89 5.33 6.91
CA ALA A 210 -8.29 5.29 5.57
C ALA A 210 -7.61 3.94 5.28
N LEU A 211 -6.84 3.40 6.23
CA LEU A 211 -6.25 2.06 6.09
C LEU A 211 -7.35 0.99 5.95
N ALA A 212 -8.36 1.01 6.82
CA ALA A 212 -9.42 0.02 6.83
C ALA A 212 -10.21 -0.01 5.52
N THR A 213 -10.61 1.16 5.01
CA THR A 213 -11.39 1.26 3.78
C THR A 213 -10.57 0.97 2.53
N GLU A 214 -9.39 1.59 2.38
CA GLU A 214 -8.58 1.47 1.15
C GLU A 214 -7.88 0.11 1.03
N LEU A 215 -7.53 -0.52 2.16
CA LEU A 215 -6.81 -1.79 2.21
C LEU A 215 -7.66 -2.97 2.68
N ARG A 216 -8.92 -2.74 3.08
CA ARG A 216 -9.86 -3.77 3.56
C ARG A 216 -9.32 -4.55 4.75
N ILE A 217 -8.66 -3.85 5.66
CA ILE A 217 -8.13 -4.42 6.90
C ILE A 217 -9.02 -4.02 8.08
N PRO A 218 -9.23 -4.89 9.09
CA PRO A 218 -9.95 -4.50 10.30
C PRO A 218 -9.30 -3.30 11.00
N ARG A 219 -10.12 -2.38 11.52
CA ARG A 219 -9.62 -1.34 12.42
C ARG A 219 -9.13 -1.98 13.72
N GLN A 220 -8.00 -1.50 14.24
CA GLN A 220 -7.46 -1.99 15.51
C GLN A 220 -8.15 -1.36 16.72
N ASN A 221 -8.58 -0.10 16.60
CA ASN A 221 -9.29 0.63 17.66
C ASN A 221 -10.69 1.03 17.15
N GLY A 222 -11.70 0.73 17.96
CA GLY A 222 -13.11 0.81 17.57
C GLY A 222 -13.78 2.16 17.81
N GLU A 223 -13.03 3.21 18.14
CA GLU A 223 -13.62 4.44 18.71
C GLU A 223 -14.11 5.43 17.65
N ALA A 224 -13.48 5.49 16.47
CA ALA A 224 -14.01 6.30 15.35
C ALA A 224 -15.38 5.80 14.87
N PRO A 225 -16.27 6.66 14.32
CA PRO A 225 -17.53 6.24 13.70
C PRO A 225 -17.36 5.08 12.71
N ASP A 226 -18.28 4.10 12.75
CA ASP A 226 -18.29 2.95 11.82
C ASP A 226 -18.94 3.34 10.48
N THR A 227 -18.29 4.24 9.77
CA THR A 227 -18.66 4.73 8.44
C THR A 227 -17.48 4.57 7.49
N ASP A 228 -17.75 4.59 6.17
CA ASP A 228 -16.74 4.37 5.13
C ASP A 228 -15.55 5.35 5.19
N ASN A 229 -15.73 6.54 5.77
CA ASN A 229 -14.71 7.58 5.90
C ASN A 229 -14.29 7.86 7.35
N GLY A 230 -14.83 7.11 8.33
CA GLY A 230 -14.58 7.30 9.76
C GLY A 230 -15.13 8.61 10.31
N CYS A 231 -16.08 9.23 9.59
CA CYS A 231 -16.88 10.39 9.98
C CYS A 231 -18.35 9.93 10.08
#